data_AF-A4I0P5-F1
#
_entry.id   AF-A4I0P5-F1
#
_cell.length_a   1.000
_cell.length_b   1.000
_cell.length_c   1.000
_cell.angle_alpha   90.00
_cell.angle_beta   90.00
_cell.angle_gamma   90.00
#
_symmetry.space_group_name_H-M   'P 1'
#
loop_
_entity.id
_entity.type
_entity.pdbx_description
1 polymer ?
#
loop_
_entity_poly.entity_id
_entity_poly.type
_entity_poly.pdbx_seq_one_letter_code
_entity_poly.pdbx_strand_id
1 'polypeptide(L)'
;MQNYRCKQRQYHSVLWSLQFVLALLHHARKGAARARQQQHERGNAREDNSCCCSTSTGAADTESDTLIAFQAAADGALASFATQGPLSASQLLSLQNSLTDADVRDLCVQCMRHFITQQQQPAPTLTSVQQPLFSAENVFAAPTPLLLVLWPTESVRQHYTWALEVAHHHRIDHSDLLAIPGYLQEAGLHARRVFAGYSGAKHDERSTVAQDSEQRAAHEWARLIDLYTSFLPDRSHIHELENLPQEIAIGELLRETVERVRRAEDHAGGDGFALDCVVDVGGGNGFLAAQVAERLQCDSVVIDPFFPAHSIDCCPRLWPDTAHRARPATRRQRTLHRTVALFRDVRWSDAVPATPARTALIAKHLCGSGVDEVLRHLEAQESLPRILVLAPCCFSKCSLDTYIDPDFVSALLGLGSAAAFCHLTRLTDWNASVHQRLQGVALSGRGPSASVSKKSVRYFVSCPEGIAASVEAVVSQGRVQWLQRHGYIVRLVEYVPDCVTPKNRCMVAYRT
;
A
#
# COMPACT_ATOMS: atom_id res chain seq x y z
N MET A 1 0.64 2.78 -45.36
CA MET A 1 0.32 2.77 -43.91
C MET A 1 -0.47 1.51 -43.60
N GLN A 2 0.06 0.58 -42.79
CA GLN A 2 -0.76 -0.54 -42.29
C GLN A 2 -1.75 0.02 -41.27
N ASN A 3 -3.05 0.00 -41.58
CA ASN A 3 -4.09 0.35 -40.61
C ASN A 3 -4.13 -0.72 -39.52
N TYR A 4 -3.48 -0.45 -38.39
CA TYR A 4 -3.51 -1.35 -37.26
C TYR A 4 -4.86 -1.20 -36.53
N ARG A 5 -5.71 -2.23 -36.57
CA ARG A 5 -6.99 -2.23 -35.85
C ARG A 5 -6.76 -2.69 -34.41
N CYS A 6 -6.81 -1.77 -33.45
CA CYS A 6 -6.92 -2.08 -32.02
C CYS A 6 -8.24 -1.56 -31.46
N LYS A 7 -8.73 -2.15 -30.36
CA LYS A 7 -9.91 -1.64 -29.65
C LYS A 7 -9.56 -0.33 -28.93
N GLN A 8 -10.53 0.57 -28.78
CA GLN A 8 -10.36 1.85 -28.08
C GLN A 8 -9.73 1.71 -26.67
N ARG A 9 -10.11 0.67 -25.92
CA ARG A 9 -9.50 0.38 -24.60
C ARG A 9 -8.01 0.03 -24.69
N GLN A 10 -7.60 -0.73 -25.71
CA GLN A 10 -6.20 -1.07 -25.94
C GLN A 10 -5.41 0.17 -26.34
N TYR A 11 -5.98 0.98 -27.24
CA TYR A 11 -5.39 2.22 -27.67
C TYR A 11 -5.06 3.16 -26.50
N HIS A 12 -6.04 3.46 -25.65
CA HIS A 12 -5.84 4.34 -24.50
C HIS A 12 -4.88 3.76 -23.47
N SER A 13 -4.90 2.43 -23.28
CA SER A 13 -3.95 1.73 -22.41
C SER A 13 -2.50 1.98 -22.85
N VAL A 14 -2.23 1.86 -24.16
CA VAL A 14 -0.90 2.12 -24.72
C VAL A 14 -0.54 3.59 -24.65
N LEU A 15 -1.46 4.48 -25.07
CA LEU A 15 -1.22 5.93 -25.06
C LEU A 15 -0.84 6.45 -23.66
N TRP A 16 -1.64 6.13 -22.65
CA TRP A 16 -1.39 6.62 -21.28
C TRP A 16 -0.15 5.99 -20.67
N SER A 17 0.16 4.73 -21.01
CA SER A 17 1.41 4.09 -20.60
C SER A 17 2.62 4.78 -21.21
N LEU A 18 2.57 5.10 -22.51
CA LEU A 18 3.64 5.82 -23.19
C LEU A 18 3.89 7.17 -22.56
N GLN A 19 2.83 7.94 -22.32
CA GLN A 19 2.91 9.24 -21.67
C GLN A 19 3.55 9.13 -20.28
N PHE A 20 3.15 8.14 -19.48
CA PHE A 20 3.74 7.89 -18.17
C PHE A 20 5.24 7.55 -18.25
N VAL A 21 5.62 6.54 -19.05
CA VAL A 21 7.01 6.10 -19.16
C VAL A 21 7.91 7.21 -19.72
N LEU A 22 7.45 7.95 -20.72
CA LEU A 22 8.20 9.07 -21.29
C LEU A 22 8.38 10.23 -20.30
N ALA A 23 7.37 10.50 -19.47
CA ALA A 23 7.48 11.50 -18.40
C ALA A 23 8.57 11.10 -17.38
N LEU A 24 8.60 9.83 -16.96
CA LEU A 24 9.67 9.35 -16.06
C LEU A 24 11.06 9.47 -16.71
N LEU A 25 11.18 9.09 -17.98
CA LEU A 25 12.44 9.11 -18.73
C LEU A 25 13.01 10.52 -18.89
N HIS A 26 12.14 11.50 -19.14
CA HIS A 26 12.53 12.91 -19.25
C HIS A 26 13.21 13.44 -17.99
N HIS A 27 12.66 13.13 -16.81
CA HIS A 27 13.20 13.57 -15.52
C HIS A 27 14.46 12.81 -15.12
N ALA A 28 14.54 11.50 -15.36
CA ALA A 28 15.74 10.71 -15.10
C ALA A 28 16.96 11.26 -15.86
N ARG A 29 16.79 11.62 -17.14
CA ARG A 29 17.87 12.16 -17.99
C ARG A 29 18.31 13.57 -17.65
N LYS A 30 17.38 14.47 -17.33
CA LYS A 30 17.73 15.81 -16.81
C LYS A 30 18.65 15.69 -15.59
N GLY A 31 18.49 14.61 -14.82
CA GLY A 31 19.39 14.30 -13.72
C GLY A 31 20.76 13.82 -14.11
N ALA A 32 20.85 12.80 -14.97
CA ALA A 32 22.12 12.30 -15.45
C ALA A 32 22.95 13.37 -16.17
N ALA A 33 22.32 14.25 -16.96
CA ALA A 33 23.01 15.35 -17.64
C ALA A 33 23.57 16.39 -16.65
N ARG A 34 22.80 16.75 -15.61
CA ARG A 34 23.23 17.70 -14.57
C ARG A 34 24.30 17.11 -13.65
N ALA A 35 24.20 15.84 -13.27
CA ALA A 35 25.22 15.17 -12.46
C ALA A 35 26.58 15.16 -13.17
N ARG A 36 26.59 14.89 -14.49
CA ARG A 36 27.79 15.02 -15.33
C ARG A 36 28.36 16.43 -15.35
N GLN A 37 27.51 17.46 -15.45
CA GLN A 37 27.95 18.85 -15.41
C GLN A 37 28.58 19.23 -14.05
N GLN A 38 27.97 18.83 -12.93
CA GLN A 38 28.51 19.08 -11.58
C GLN A 38 29.82 18.32 -11.30
N GLN A 39 29.97 17.09 -11.82
CA GLN A 39 31.23 16.36 -11.74
C GLN A 39 32.33 17.04 -12.55
N HIS A 40 32.02 17.55 -13.74
CA HIS A 40 32.97 18.30 -14.56
C HIS A 40 33.38 19.63 -13.89
N GLU A 41 32.45 20.33 -13.23
CA GLU A 41 32.74 21.54 -12.46
C GLU A 41 33.59 21.25 -11.21
N ARG A 42 33.34 20.14 -10.51
CA ARG A 42 34.17 19.71 -9.35
C ARG A 42 35.54 19.18 -9.75
N GLY A 43 35.65 18.50 -10.89
CA GLY A 43 36.93 18.02 -11.44
C GLY A 43 37.86 19.17 -11.81
N ASN A 44 37.32 20.26 -12.36
CA ASN A 44 38.09 21.47 -12.68
C ASN A 44 38.45 22.32 -11.45
N ALA A 45 37.86 22.07 -10.27
CA ALA A 45 38.13 22.82 -9.04
C ALA A 45 39.13 22.11 -8.10
N ARG A 46 39.60 20.90 -8.45
CA ARG A 46 40.61 20.15 -7.68
C ARG A 46 41.74 19.67 -8.57
N GLU A 47 42.44 20.62 -9.18
CA GLU A 47 43.87 20.47 -9.45
C GLU A 47 44.61 20.83 -8.14
N ASP A 48 44.71 19.87 -7.22
CA ASP A 48 45.85 19.68 -6.32
C ASP A 48 45.58 18.48 -5.40
N ASN A 49 46.58 17.58 -5.32
CA ASN A 49 46.70 16.38 -4.49
C ASN A 49 45.94 15.09 -4.91
N SER A 50 46.61 14.37 -5.82
CA SER A 50 46.96 12.94 -5.73
C SER A 50 46.58 12.22 -4.41
N CYS A 51 45.58 11.34 -4.46
CA CYS A 51 45.59 10.06 -3.75
C CYS A 51 44.57 9.09 -4.38
N CYS A 52 45.09 8.05 -5.03
CA CYS A 52 44.32 7.01 -5.69
C CYS A 52 43.77 6.01 -4.66
N CYS A 53 42.52 6.21 -4.24
CA CYS A 53 41.72 5.12 -3.67
C CYS A 53 40.53 4.87 -4.58
N SER A 54 40.68 3.84 -5.41
CA SER A 54 39.68 3.34 -6.35
C SER A 54 38.54 2.64 -5.60
N THR A 55 37.63 3.39 -5.00
CA THR A 55 36.33 2.83 -4.61
C THR A 55 35.41 2.82 -5.83
N SER A 56 35.11 1.61 -6.30
CA SER A 56 34.08 1.23 -7.26
C SER A 56 32.83 2.14 -7.24
N THR A 57 32.81 3.16 -8.09
CA THR A 57 31.61 3.89 -8.52
C THR A 57 31.40 3.62 -10.01
N GLY A 58 31.07 2.37 -10.35
CA GLY A 58 31.02 1.90 -11.74
C GLY A 58 29.61 1.63 -12.31
N ALA A 59 28.54 1.89 -11.57
CA ALA A 59 27.16 1.58 -12.01
C ALA A 59 26.26 2.82 -12.18
N ALA A 60 26.85 4.02 -12.28
CA ALA A 60 26.10 5.24 -12.55
C ALA A 60 26.09 5.56 -14.06
N ASP A 61 24.88 5.64 -14.61
CA ASP A 61 24.52 6.55 -15.72
C ASP A 61 24.86 6.19 -17.18
N THR A 62 25.12 4.92 -17.54
CA THR A 62 24.83 4.47 -18.92
C THR A 62 23.35 4.16 -19.02
N GLU A 63 22.61 5.00 -19.75
CA GLU A 63 21.26 4.66 -20.18
C GLU A 63 21.31 3.30 -20.89
N SER A 64 20.55 2.33 -20.38
CA SER A 64 20.53 0.97 -20.94
C SER A 64 20.15 1.02 -22.42
N ASP A 65 20.80 0.20 -23.25
CA ASP A 65 20.46 0.03 -24.67
C ASP A 65 18.96 -0.19 -24.88
N THR A 66 18.31 -0.85 -23.92
CA THR A 66 16.87 -1.07 -23.85
C THR A 66 16.05 0.23 -23.83
N LEU A 67 16.44 1.23 -23.02
CA LEU A 67 15.74 2.52 -22.92
C LEU A 67 15.93 3.37 -24.19
N ILE A 68 17.13 3.32 -24.78
CA ILE A 68 17.43 3.98 -26.06
C ILE A 68 16.54 3.39 -27.18
N ALA A 69 16.46 2.06 -27.27
CA ALA A 69 15.62 1.37 -28.24
C ALA A 69 14.14 1.68 -28.06
N PHE A 70 13.65 1.66 -26.80
CA PHE A 70 12.27 2.06 -26.49
C PHE A 70 11.96 3.48 -26.97
N GLN A 71 12.84 4.45 -26.69
CA GLN A 71 12.61 5.82 -27.07
C GLN A 71 12.65 6.03 -28.59
N ALA A 72 13.59 5.37 -29.28
CA ALA A 72 13.64 5.37 -30.74
C ALA A 72 12.34 4.82 -31.34
N ALA A 73 11.74 3.80 -30.72
CA ALA A 73 10.44 3.26 -31.14
C ALA A 73 9.25 4.17 -30.79
N ALA A 74 9.34 4.91 -29.67
CA ALA A 74 8.33 5.87 -29.24
C ALA A 74 8.32 7.15 -30.10
N ASP A 75 9.41 7.46 -30.82
CA ASP A 75 9.54 8.42 -31.93
C ASP A 75 8.55 9.60 -31.90
N GLY A 76 8.81 10.59 -31.05
CA GLY A 76 7.98 11.80 -30.96
C GLY A 76 6.60 11.63 -30.31
N ALA A 77 6.29 10.47 -29.71
CA ALA A 77 5.12 10.34 -28.86
C ALA A 77 5.13 11.44 -27.78
N LEU A 78 4.04 12.20 -27.70
CA LEU A 78 3.95 13.34 -26.80
C LEU A 78 3.97 12.83 -25.36
N ALA A 79 4.94 13.29 -24.57
CA ALA A 79 5.02 12.99 -23.14
C ALA A 79 3.83 13.57 -22.34
N SER A 80 3.08 14.51 -22.93
CA SER A 80 1.95 15.16 -22.30
C SER A 80 0.70 14.28 -22.33
N PHE A 81 0.09 14.08 -21.17
CA PHE A 81 -1.23 13.45 -21.03
C PHE A 81 -2.39 14.25 -21.64
N ALA A 82 -2.20 15.54 -21.97
CA ALA A 82 -3.24 16.39 -22.53
C ALA A 82 -3.49 16.15 -24.03
N THR A 83 -2.55 15.52 -24.72
CA THR A 83 -2.60 15.37 -26.18
C THR A 83 -3.28 14.05 -26.55
N GLN A 84 -4.36 14.14 -27.34
CA GLN A 84 -5.02 13.00 -27.96
C GLN A 84 -4.76 13.08 -29.47
N GLY A 85 -4.01 12.14 -30.01
CA GLY A 85 -3.70 12.05 -31.45
C GLY A 85 -3.32 10.62 -31.80
N PRO A 86 -3.47 10.19 -33.06
CA PRO A 86 -3.27 8.79 -33.47
C PRO A 86 -1.83 8.33 -33.22
N LEU A 87 -1.67 7.17 -32.58
CA LEU A 87 -0.37 6.50 -32.47
C LEU A 87 0.04 5.90 -33.83
N SER A 88 1.32 6.04 -34.18
CA SER A 88 1.91 5.28 -35.28
C SER A 88 1.97 3.78 -34.94
N ALA A 89 2.18 2.92 -35.95
CA ALA A 89 2.36 1.49 -35.70
C ALA A 89 3.60 1.21 -34.81
N SER A 90 4.67 1.99 -34.97
CA SER A 90 5.87 1.91 -34.12
C SER A 90 5.53 2.26 -32.68
N GLN A 91 4.84 3.39 -32.46
CA GLN A 91 4.43 3.83 -31.13
C GLN A 91 3.49 2.80 -30.46
N LEU A 92 2.52 2.27 -31.20
CA LEU A 92 1.58 1.28 -30.66
C LEU A 92 2.28 -0.02 -30.19
N LEU A 93 3.40 -0.38 -30.83
CA LEU A 93 4.20 -1.55 -30.48
C LEU A 93 5.41 -1.22 -29.62
N SER A 94 5.68 0.06 -29.32
CA SER A 94 6.91 0.45 -28.62
C SER A 94 7.00 -0.07 -27.19
N LEU A 95 5.88 -0.39 -26.53
CA LEU A 95 5.84 -1.05 -25.21
C LEU A 95 5.77 -2.57 -25.30
N GLN A 96 5.73 -3.14 -26.51
CA GLN A 96 5.71 -4.58 -26.71
C GLN A 96 7.13 -5.13 -26.60
N ASN A 97 7.43 -5.83 -25.50
CA ASN A 97 8.71 -6.49 -25.24
C ASN A 97 9.93 -5.55 -25.13
N SER A 98 9.71 -4.24 -25.11
CA SER A 98 10.81 -3.27 -24.96
C SER A 98 11.20 -3.04 -23.51
N LEU A 99 10.26 -3.19 -22.56
CA LEU A 99 10.51 -2.97 -21.14
C LEU A 99 9.87 -4.09 -20.32
N THR A 100 10.58 -4.51 -19.27
CA THR A 100 10.06 -5.38 -18.21
C THR A 100 9.42 -4.56 -17.10
N ASP A 101 8.64 -5.21 -16.22
CA ASP A 101 8.11 -4.55 -15.02
C ASP A 101 9.23 -3.98 -14.12
N ALA A 102 10.38 -4.67 -14.07
CA ALA A 102 11.54 -4.24 -13.32
C ALA A 102 12.17 -2.97 -13.90
N ASP A 103 12.29 -2.88 -15.23
CA ASP A 103 12.83 -1.69 -15.91
C ASP A 103 11.98 -0.44 -15.63
N VAL A 104 10.65 -0.57 -15.67
CA VAL A 104 9.74 0.55 -15.37
C VAL A 104 9.88 0.98 -13.89
N ARG A 105 9.99 0.02 -12.97
CA ARG A 105 10.17 0.32 -11.54
C ARG A 105 11.49 1.02 -11.27
N ASP A 106 12.59 0.55 -11.87
CA ASP A 106 13.89 1.18 -11.73
C ASP A 106 13.90 2.60 -12.30
N LEU A 107 13.30 2.79 -13.48
CA LEU A 107 13.12 4.11 -14.07
C LEU A 107 12.32 5.06 -13.16
N CYS A 108 11.26 4.54 -12.53
CA CYS A 108 10.45 5.28 -11.57
C CYS A 108 11.28 5.73 -10.35
N VAL A 109 12.11 4.82 -9.81
CA VAL A 109 13.03 5.11 -8.70
C VAL A 109 14.04 6.18 -9.08
N GLN A 110 14.69 6.06 -10.23
CA GLN A 110 15.66 7.04 -10.72
C GLN A 110 15.03 8.42 -10.90
N CYS A 111 13.84 8.48 -11.51
CA CYS A 111 13.07 9.71 -11.69
C CYS A 111 12.74 10.38 -10.35
N MET A 112 12.14 9.66 -9.40
CA MET A 112 11.78 10.23 -8.09
C MET A 112 12.99 10.63 -7.26
N ARG A 113 14.04 9.80 -7.22
CA ARG A 113 15.31 10.15 -6.55
C ARG A 113 15.81 11.50 -7.04
N HIS A 114 15.84 11.67 -8.36
CA HIS A 114 16.35 12.89 -8.96
C HIS A 114 15.45 14.10 -8.68
N PHE A 115 14.14 13.95 -8.89
CA PHE A 115 13.18 15.03 -8.72
C PHE A 115 13.12 15.52 -7.27
N ILE A 116 13.03 14.61 -6.29
CA ILE A 116 12.93 14.97 -4.87
C ILE A 116 14.20 15.66 -4.38
N THR A 117 15.37 15.14 -4.78
CA THR A 117 16.66 15.75 -4.41
C THR A 117 16.80 17.18 -4.94
N GLN A 118 16.16 17.52 -6.06
CA GLN A 118 16.15 18.89 -6.60
C GLN A 118 15.19 19.84 -5.89
N GLN A 119 14.06 19.33 -5.39
CA GLN A 119 13.09 20.13 -4.63
C GLN A 119 13.62 20.49 -3.24
N GLN A 120 14.48 19.65 -2.67
CA GLN A 120 15.21 19.96 -1.45
C GLN A 120 16.27 21.04 -1.73
N GLN A 121 15.86 22.32 -1.69
CA GLN A 121 16.80 23.38 -1.36
C GLN A 121 17.40 23.11 0.03
N PRO A 122 18.62 23.57 0.35
CA PRO A 122 19.21 23.37 1.68
C PRO A 122 18.35 24.11 2.73
N ALA A 123 17.33 23.41 3.24
CA ALA A 123 16.61 23.81 4.43
C ALA A 123 17.57 23.74 5.63
N PRO A 124 17.50 24.68 6.58
CA PRO A 124 18.43 24.72 7.71
C PRO A 124 18.35 23.41 8.50
N THR A 125 19.50 22.73 8.61
CA THR A 125 19.82 21.62 9.52
C THR A 125 18.61 20.90 10.11
N LEU A 126 17.95 20.06 9.30
CA LEU A 126 17.15 18.97 9.84
C LEU A 126 18.10 18.08 10.66
N THR A 127 17.71 17.75 11.90
CA THR A 127 18.46 16.79 12.73
C THR A 127 18.58 15.45 11.99
N SER A 128 19.56 14.59 12.30
CA SER A 128 19.69 13.28 11.63
C SER A 128 18.44 12.40 11.76
N VAL A 129 17.59 12.68 12.76
CA VAL A 129 16.28 12.04 12.99
C VAL A 129 15.22 12.53 11.99
N GLN A 130 15.36 13.76 11.49
CA GLN A 130 14.44 14.41 10.54
C GLN A 130 14.95 14.40 9.10
N GLN A 131 16.17 13.92 8.84
CA GLN A 131 16.57 13.64 7.47
C GLN A 131 15.49 12.76 6.85
N PRO A 132 14.95 13.12 5.67
CA PRO A 132 13.95 12.28 5.02
C PRO A 132 14.58 10.89 4.90
N LEU A 133 14.03 9.93 5.65
CA LEU A 133 14.40 8.51 5.66
C LEU A 133 14.25 7.84 4.29
N PHE A 134 13.93 8.62 3.27
CA PHE A 134 13.87 8.22 1.89
C PHE A 134 15.25 8.26 1.26
N SER A 135 15.98 7.15 1.37
CA SER A 135 16.81 6.73 0.26
C SER A 135 15.86 6.32 -0.88
N ALA A 136 16.34 6.42 -2.11
CA ALA A 136 15.61 5.94 -3.28
C ALA A 136 15.24 4.43 -3.23
N GLU A 137 15.73 3.69 -2.25
CA GLU A 137 15.35 2.29 -1.99
C GLU A 137 13.92 2.19 -1.40
N ASN A 138 13.33 3.29 -0.91
CA ASN A 138 12.04 3.30 -0.21
C ASN A 138 10.84 3.75 -1.06
N VAL A 139 11.03 4.03 -2.35
CA VAL A 139 9.95 4.39 -3.31
C VAL A 139 8.85 3.35 -3.31
N PHE A 140 9.26 2.09 -3.33
CA PHE A 140 8.34 0.98 -3.18
C PHE A 140 8.34 0.55 -1.72
N ALA A 141 7.14 0.24 -1.23
CA ALA A 141 6.94 -0.35 0.07
C ALA A 141 7.80 -1.63 0.24
N ALA A 142 8.57 -1.69 1.32
CA ALA A 142 9.35 -2.88 1.67
C ALA A 142 8.59 -3.77 2.66
N PRO A 143 8.73 -5.11 2.60
CA PRO A 143 8.14 -6.02 3.58
C PRO A 143 8.50 -5.64 5.02
N THR A 144 7.49 -5.61 5.88
CA THR A 144 7.74 -5.47 7.33
C THR A 144 8.48 -6.70 7.87
N PRO A 145 9.28 -6.56 8.94
CA PRO A 145 9.87 -7.71 9.62
C PRO A 145 8.82 -8.75 10.06
N LEU A 146 7.66 -8.28 10.53
CA LEU A 146 6.55 -9.14 10.93
C LEU A 146 5.97 -9.93 9.74
N LEU A 147 5.81 -9.31 8.56
CA LEU A 147 5.38 -10.02 7.35
C LEU A 147 6.34 -11.18 7.04
N LEU A 148 7.66 -10.94 7.09
CA LEU A 148 8.65 -11.97 6.81
C LEU A 148 8.61 -13.13 7.82
N VAL A 149 8.27 -12.85 9.08
CA VAL A 149 8.08 -13.86 10.13
C VAL A 149 6.80 -14.67 9.92
N LEU A 150 5.69 -14.00 9.62
CA LEU A 150 4.36 -14.62 9.49
C LEU A 150 4.17 -15.36 8.16
N TRP A 151 4.94 -15.01 7.13
CA TRP A 151 4.85 -15.57 5.78
C TRP A 151 6.21 -16.01 5.25
N PRO A 152 6.88 -16.97 5.94
CA PRO A 152 8.29 -17.28 5.70
C PRO A 152 8.53 -17.99 4.36
N THR A 153 7.52 -18.70 3.83
CA THR A 153 7.66 -19.54 2.63
C THR A 153 6.50 -19.35 1.66
N GLU A 154 6.75 -19.66 0.39
CA GLU A 154 5.72 -19.71 -0.64
C GLU A 154 4.66 -20.78 -0.34
N SER A 155 5.05 -21.86 0.33
CA SER A 155 4.13 -22.94 0.70
C SER A 155 3.02 -22.48 1.65
N VAL A 156 3.34 -21.62 2.62
CA VAL A 156 2.35 -21.01 3.52
C VAL A 156 1.38 -20.12 2.74
N ARG A 157 1.89 -19.33 1.77
CA ARG A 157 1.06 -18.47 0.91
C ARG A 157 0.13 -19.29 0.03
N GLN A 158 0.60 -20.40 -0.53
CA GLN A 158 -0.22 -21.30 -1.35
C GLN A 158 -1.32 -21.97 -0.53
N HIS A 159 -1.00 -22.47 0.67
CA HIS A 159 -1.99 -23.03 1.58
C HIS A 159 -3.08 -22.02 1.94
N TYR A 160 -2.69 -20.81 2.33
CA TYR A 160 -3.62 -19.72 2.59
C TYR A 160 -4.47 -19.40 1.36
N THR A 161 -3.86 -19.29 0.18
CA THR A 161 -4.57 -18.96 -1.05
C THR A 161 -5.64 -19.99 -1.40
N TRP A 162 -5.33 -21.28 -1.22
CA TRP A 162 -6.30 -22.36 -1.38
C TRP A 162 -7.45 -22.26 -0.35
N ALA A 163 -7.13 -22.01 0.92
CA ALA A 163 -8.14 -21.85 1.97
C ALA A 163 -9.06 -20.66 1.69
N LEU A 164 -8.50 -19.54 1.21
CA LEU A 164 -9.26 -18.36 0.83
C LEU A 164 -10.15 -18.63 -0.39
N GLU A 165 -9.67 -19.38 -1.38
CA GLU A 165 -10.49 -19.81 -2.52
C GLU A 165 -11.69 -20.66 -2.06
N VAL A 166 -11.48 -21.62 -1.16
CA VAL A 166 -12.58 -22.42 -0.56
C VAL A 166 -13.56 -21.53 0.19
N ALA A 167 -13.08 -20.56 0.97
CA ALA A 167 -13.91 -19.60 1.67
C ALA A 167 -14.79 -18.77 0.70
N HIS A 168 -14.25 -18.32 -0.43
CA HIS A 168 -15.02 -17.61 -1.46
C HIS A 168 -16.13 -18.45 -2.09
N HIS A 169 -15.92 -19.75 -2.29
CA HIS A 169 -16.96 -20.66 -2.80
C HIS A 169 -18.15 -20.79 -1.84
N HIS A 170 -17.96 -20.50 -0.55
CA HIS A 170 -18.99 -20.55 0.48
C HIS A 170 -19.40 -19.15 0.97
N ARG A 171 -19.14 -18.12 0.16
CA ARG A 171 -19.47 -16.72 0.50
C ARG A 171 -20.95 -16.56 0.87
N ILE A 172 -21.15 -15.75 1.90
CA ILE A 172 -22.47 -15.26 2.29
C ILE A 172 -22.81 -14.05 1.43
N ASP A 173 -23.80 -14.18 0.55
CA ASP A 173 -24.21 -13.11 -0.37
C ASP A 173 -25.28 -12.17 0.20
N HIS A 174 -25.98 -12.60 1.25
CA HIS A 174 -27.06 -11.83 1.86
C HIS A 174 -26.93 -11.75 3.39
N SER A 175 -27.12 -10.56 3.96
CA SER A 175 -26.88 -10.29 5.38
C SER A 175 -27.91 -10.93 6.32
N ASP A 176 -29.12 -11.23 5.83
CA ASP A 176 -30.15 -11.99 6.53
C ASP A 176 -29.68 -13.41 6.88
N LEU A 177 -28.78 -13.99 6.08
CA LEU A 177 -28.18 -15.30 6.36
C LEU A 177 -27.25 -15.28 7.57
N LEU A 178 -26.79 -14.11 8.05
CA LEU A 178 -25.93 -14.01 9.23
C LEU A 178 -26.63 -14.46 10.52
N ALA A 179 -27.97 -14.44 10.54
CA ALA A 179 -28.75 -14.94 11.67
C ALA A 179 -28.88 -16.48 11.67
N ILE A 180 -28.52 -17.16 10.59
CA ILE A 180 -28.64 -18.62 10.48
C ILE A 180 -27.50 -19.29 11.26
N PRO A 181 -27.80 -20.24 12.18
CA PRO A 181 -26.78 -21.00 12.90
C PRO A 181 -25.75 -21.63 11.96
N GLY A 182 -24.46 -21.50 12.30
CA GLY A 182 -23.33 -22.07 11.55
C GLY A 182 -22.73 -21.18 10.46
N TYR A 183 -23.37 -20.06 10.11
CA TYR A 183 -22.84 -19.10 9.13
C TYR A 183 -21.72 -18.22 9.71
N LEU A 184 -21.91 -17.78 10.95
CA LEU A 184 -20.87 -17.18 11.77
C LEU A 184 -20.22 -18.27 12.64
N GLN A 185 -18.94 -18.09 12.94
CA GLN A 185 -18.15 -18.98 13.80
C GLN A 185 -17.36 -18.13 14.79
N GLU A 186 -16.93 -18.74 15.88
CA GLU A 186 -16.04 -18.12 16.86
C GLU A 186 -14.90 -17.34 16.19
N ALA A 187 -14.82 -16.03 16.45
CA ALA A 187 -13.84 -15.15 15.82
C ALA A 187 -12.41 -15.58 16.12
N GLY A 188 -11.60 -15.76 15.09
CA GLY A 188 -10.22 -16.26 15.08
C GLY A 188 -10.11 -17.77 14.84
N LEU A 189 -11.19 -18.55 15.03
CA LEU A 189 -11.08 -20.01 15.03
C LEU A 189 -10.77 -20.55 13.63
N HIS A 190 -11.42 -20.01 12.61
CA HIS A 190 -11.18 -20.40 11.23
C HIS A 190 -9.78 -19.98 10.77
N ALA A 191 -9.39 -18.72 11.03
CA ALA A 191 -8.04 -18.25 10.74
C ALA A 191 -6.97 -19.10 11.43
N ARG A 192 -7.17 -19.44 12.71
CA ARG A 192 -6.23 -20.29 13.47
C ARG A 192 -6.05 -21.66 12.82
N ARG A 193 -7.14 -22.31 12.36
CA ARG A 193 -7.04 -23.60 11.67
C ARG A 193 -6.19 -23.50 10.39
N VAL A 194 -6.34 -22.41 9.63
CA VAL A 194 -5.58 -22.18 8.39
C VAL A 194 -4.12 -21.83 8.68
N PHE A 195 -3.86 -20.86 9.56
CA PHE A 195 -2.52 -20.35 9.79
C PHE A 195 -1.68 -21.19 10.76
N ALA A 196 -2.30 -21.72 11.81
CA ALA A 196 -1.59 -22.47 12.85
C ALA A 196 -1.78 -24.00 12.74
N GLY A 197 -2.83 -24.46 12.03
CA GLY A 197 -3.05 -25.88 11.76
C GLY A 197 -2.27 -26.42 10.56
N TYR A 198 -1.55 -25.55 9.84
CA TYR A 198 -0.70 -25.94 8.74
C TYR A 198 0.49 -26.77 9.24
N SER A 199 0.42 -28.09 9.06
CA SER A 199 1.59 -28.96 9.11
C SER A 199 2.04 -29.18 7.68
N GLY A 200 3.23 -28.68 7.32
CA GLY A 200 3.83 -28.90 5.99
C GLY A 200 4.12 -30.36 5.63
N ALA A 201 3.60 -31.32 6.41
CA ALA A 201 3.94 -32.74 6.42
C ALA A 201 3.40 -33.55 5.22
N LYS A 202 2.67 -32.94 4.27
CA LYS A 202 2.10 -33.70 3.14
C LYS A 202 2.98 -33.80 1.88
N HIS A 203 4.16 -33.19 1.83
CA HIS A 203 5.10 -33.41 0.72
C HIS A 203 6.57 -33.27 1.14
N ASP A 204 7.27 -34.41 1.06
CA ASP A 204 8.68 -34.68 0.73
C ASP A 204 9.78 -33.61 0.91
N GLU A 205 10.91 -34.07 1.47
CA GLU A 205 12.29 -33.55 1.32
C GLU A 205 12.52 -32.03 1.47
N ARG A 206 11.80 -31.34 2.37
CA ARG A 206 12.11 -29.95 2.69
C ARG A 206 13.33 -29.83 3.61
N SER A 207 14.13 -28.77 3.39
CA SER A 207 15.21 -28.38 4.31
C SER A 207 14.67 -28.15 5.73
N THR A 208 15.37 -28.65 6.75
CA THR A 208 15.04 -28.47 8.18
C THR A 208 14.78 -27.01 8.54
N VAL A 209 15.53 -26.07 7.93
CA VAL A 209 15.40 -24.63 8.15
C VAL A 209 14.01 -24.10 7.76
N ALA A 210 13.44 -24.60 6.65
CA ALA A 210 12.12 -24.17 6.19
C ALA A 210 11.03 -24.63 7.16
N GLN A 211 11.11 -25.87 7.62
CA GLN A 211 10.16 -26.44 8.59
C GLN A 211 10.18 -25.66 9.92
N ASP A 212 11.37 -25.33 10.43
CA ASP A 212 11.50 -24.53 11.65
C ASP A 212 10.89 -23.13 11.50
N SER A 213 11.08 -22.49 10.35
CA SER A 213 10.50 -21.17 10.08
C SER A 213 8.97 -21.19 9.99
N GLU A 214 8.41 -22.22 9.35
CA GLU A 214 6.95 -22.41 9.23
C GLU A 214 6.32 -22.72 10.60
N GLN A 215 6.97 -23.55 11.43
CA GLN A 215 6.49 -23.84 12.77
C GLN A 215 6.50 -22.58 13.66
N ARG A 216 7.55 -21.75 13.58
CA ARG A 216 7.59 -20.45 14.28
C ARG A 216 6.47 -19.52 13.81
N ALA A 217 6.22 -19.45 12.50
CA ALA A 217 5.13 -18.65 11.94
C ALA A 217 3.76 -19.15 12.44
N ALA A 218 3.53 -20.45 12.46
CA ALA A 218 2.28 -21.05 12.96
C ALA A 218 2.01 -20.71 14.44
N HIS A 219 3.03 -20.79 15.29
CA HIS A 219 2.91 -20.38 16.70
C HIS A 219 2.63 -18.88 16.85
N GLU A 220 3.31 -18.04 16.07
CA GLU A 220 3.11 -16.59 16.14
C GLU A 220 1.73 -16.17 15.63
N TRP A 221 1.25 -16.79 14.55
CA TRP A 221 -0.13 -16.63 14.07
C TRP A 221 -1.14 -17.02 15.14
N ALA A 222 -0.98 -18.19 15.77
CA ALA A 222 -1.85 -18.64 16.85
C ALA A 222 -1.93 -17.61 17.98
N ARG A 223 -0.77 -17.10 18.42
CA ARG A 223 -0.66 -16.09 19.47
C ARG A 223 -1.36 -14.78 19.10
N LEU A 224 -1.08 -14.24 17.91
CA LEU A 224 -1.65 -12.98 17.46
C LEU A 224 -3.16 -13.10 17.21
N ILE A 225 -3.64 -14.20 16.64
CA ILE A 225 -5.07 -14.44 16.44
C ILE A 225 -5.80 -14.44 17.78
N ASP A 226 -5.29 -15.15 18.79
CA ASP A 226 -5.94 -15.18 20.11
C ASP A 226 -5.95 -13.78 20.76
N LEU A 227 -4.85 -13.03 20.65
CA LEU A 227 -4.77 -11.65 21.17
C LEU A 227 -5.74 -10.68 20.49
N TYR A 228 -6.00 -10.87 19.20
CA TYR A 228 -6.84 -9.97 18.41
C TYR A 228 -8.29 -10.43 18.29
N THR A 229 -8.69 -11.61 18.78
CA THR A 229 -10.07 -12.09 18.52
C THR A 229 -10.84 -12.64 19.72
N SER A 230 -10.21 -12.91 20.87
CA SER A 230 -10.87 -13.56 22.00
C SER A 230 -12.09 -12.80 22.55
N PHE A 231 -12.14 -11.48 22.38
CA PHE A 231 -13.25 -10.59 22.80
C PHE A 231 -14.22 -10.22 21.67
N LEU A 232 -13.97 -10.67 20.44
CA LEU A 232 -14.82 -10.33 19.31
C LEU A 232 -16.09 -11.18 19.25
N PRO A 233 -17.21 -10.62 18.72
CA PRO A 233 -18.33 -11.42 18.22
C PRO A 233 -17.86 -12.43 17.20
N ASP A 234 -18.68 -13.44 16.97
CA ASP A 234 -18.45 -14.40 15.89
C ASP A 234 -18.35 -13.74 14.51
N ARG A 235 -17.59 -14.36 13.60
CA ARG A 235 -17.24 -13.81 12.27
C ARG A 235 -17.48 -14.84 11.17
N SER A 236 -17.65 -14.35 9.94
CA SER A 236 -17.68 -15.22 8.76
C SER A 236 -16.27 -15.70 8.41
N HIS A 237 -16.18 -16.88 7.80
CA HIS A 237 -14.92 -17.47 7.33
C HIS A 237 -14.17 -16.57 6.33
N ILE A 238 -14.88 -15.77 5.52
CA ILE A 238 -14.25 -14.78 4.63
C ILE A 238 -13.64 -13.62 5.42
N HIS A 239 -14.34 -13.07 6.41
CA HIS A 239 -13.77 -12.01 7.25
C HIS A 239 -12.55 -12.50 8.06
N GLU A 240 -12.50 -13.79 8.39
CA GLU A 240 -11.37 -14.43 9.06
C GLU A 240 -10.12 -14.53 8.17
N LEU A 241 -10.28 -14.67 6.85
CA LEU A 241 -9.14 -14.83 5.94
C LEU A 241 -8.78 -13.52 5.21
N GLU A 242 -9.75 -12.77 4.71
CA GLU A 242 -9.47 -11.52 4.01
C GLU A 242 -9.08 -10.39 4.98
N ASN A 243 -9.85 -10.23 6.06
CA ASN A 243 -9.78 -9.02 6.87
C ASN A 243 -8.85 -9.14 8.08
N LEU A 244 -8.87 -10.28 8.77
CA LEU A 244 -8.13 -10.47 10.02
C LEU A 244 -6.59 -10.39 9.85
N PRO A 245 -5.95 -10.99 8.81
CA PRO A 245 -4.51 -10.84 8.61
C PRO A 245 -4.09 -9.38 8.42
N GLN A 246 -4.92 -8.60 7.72
CA GLN A 246 -4.71 -7.16 7.55
C GLN A 246 -4.89 -6.40 8.87
N GLU A 247 -5.91 -6.75 9.66
CA GLU A 247 -6.18 -6.13 10.97
C GLU A 247 -5.04 -6.35 11.96
N ILE A 248 -4.54 -7.58 12.05
CA ILE A 248 -3.40 -7.94 12.90
C ILE A 248 -2.15 -7.16 12.47
N ALA A 249 -1.84 -7.16 11.16
CA ALA A 249 -0.66 -6.47 10.65
C ALA A 249 -0.72 -4.95 10.88
N ILE A 250 -1.87 -4.31 10.66
CA ILE A 250 -2.07 -2.87 10.94
C ILE A 250 -1.96 -2.59 12.44
N GLY A 251 -2.56 -3.42 13.28
CA GLY A 251 -2.50 -3.25 14.73
C GLY A 251 -1.08 -3.37 15.28
N GLU A 252 -0.30 -4.34 14.79
CA GLU A 252 1.10 -4.52 15.20
C GLU A 252 2.00 -3.41 14.65
N LEU A 253 1.73 -2.89 13.45
CA LEU A 253 2.39 -1.68 12.93
C LEU A 253 2.14 -0.47 13.82
N LEU A 254 0.90 -0.27 14.27
CA LEU A 254 0.60 0.82 15.19
C LEU A 254 1.31 0.61 16.53
N ARG A 255 1.29 -0.60 17.09
CA ARG A 255 2.00 -0.92 18.34
C ARG A 255 3.49 -0.60 18.24
N GLU A 256 4.17 -1.04 17.18
CA GLU A 256 5.58 -0.75 16.95
C GLU A 256 5.82 0.77 16.89
N THR A 257 4.92 1.50 16.24
CA THR A 257 5.02 2.96 16.09
C THR A 257 4.83 3.68 17.42
N VAL A 258 3.86 3.26 18.24
CA VAL A 258 3.64 3.78 19.60
C VAL A 258 4.88 3.57 20.47
N GLU A 259 5.48 2.37 20.43
CA GLU A 259 6.72 2.06 21.15
C GLU A 259 7.91 2.87 20.65
N ARG A 260 7.94 3.21 19.36
CA ARG A 260 8.98 4.08 18.79
C ARG A 260 8.84 5.51 19.29
N VAL A 261 7.61 6.06 19.31
CA VAL A 261 7.34 7.41 19.83
C VAL A 261 7.65 7.49 21.33
N ARG A 262 7.22 6.49 22.13
CA ARG A 262 7.56 6.40 23.57
C ARG A 262 9.06 6.47 23.80
N ARG A 263 9.82 5.62 23.11
CA ARG A 263 11.28 5.63 23.22
C ARG A 263 11.86 6.99 22.84
N ALA A 264 11.40 7.65 21.78
CA ALA A 264 11.92 8.95 21.39
C ALA A 264 11.73 10.03 22.47
N GLU A 265 10.58 10.02 23.18
CA GLU A 265 10.26 10.99 24.23
C GLU A 265 10.91 10.66 25.59
N ASP A 266 11.06 9.39 25.95
CA ASP A 266 11.75 8.97 27.18
C ASP A 266 13.20 9.48 27.21
N HIS A 267 13.86 9.57 26.04
CA HIS A 267 15.21 10.13 25.93
C HIS A 267 15.23 11.67 26.03
N ALA A 268 14.10 12.35 25.85
CA ALA A 268 13.98 13.80 25.92
C ALA A 268 13.70 14.32 27.35
N GLY A 269 13.49 13.43 28.33
CA GLY A 269 13.25 13.80 29.73
C GLY A 269 11.85 14.36 30.03
N GLY A 270 10.87 14.11 29.16
CA GLY A 270 9.46 14.49 29.37
C GLY A 270 8.63 13.42 30.11
N ASP A 271 7.34 13.70 30.29
CA ASP A 271 6.35 12.79 30.95
C ASP A 271 6.07 11.49 30.16
N GLY A 272 6.75 11.30 29.01
CA GLY A 272 6.59 10.16 28.11
C GLY A 272 5.31 10.22 27.26
N PHE A 273 5.32 9.48 26.15
CA PHE A 273 4.18 9.41 25.24
C PHE A 273 3.09 8.47 25.77
N ALA A 274 1.91 9.03 26.05
CA ALA A 274 0.68 8.28 26.31
C ALA A 274 -0.24 8.29 25.09
N LEU A 275 -0.75 7.11 24.71
CA LEU A 275 -1.79 6.96 23.70
C LEU A 275 -3.12 6.82 24.42
N ASP A 276 -4.00 7.80 24.28
CA ASP A 276 -5.29 7.85 24.97
C ASP A 276 -6.42 7.34 24.07
N CYS A 277 -6.31 7.53 22.75
CA CYS A 277 -7.34 7.15 21.80
C CYS A 277 -6.79 6.66 20.46
N VAL A 278 -7.45 5.63 19.89
CA VAL A 278 -7.27 5.18 18.52
C VAL A 278 -8.54 5.48 17.71
N VAL A 279 -8.39 6.17 16.59
CA VAL A 279 -9.50 6.51 15.69
C VAL A 279 -9.41 5.68 14.42
N ASP A 280 -10.44 4.91 14.12
CA ASP A 280 -10.55 4.09 12.90
C ASP A 280 -11.53 4.75 11.93
N VAL A 281 -11.00 5.37 10.88
CA VAL A 281 -11.77 6.13 9.89
C VAL A 281 -12.09 5.24 8.69
N GLY A 282 -13.39 5.12 8.39
CA GLY A 282 -13.88 4.03 7.53
C GLY A 282 -13.84 2.67 8.24
N GLY A 283 -13.88 2.67 9.57
CA GLY A 283 -13.71 1.47 10.39
C GLY A 283 -14.87 0.47 10.32
N GLY A 284 -15.95 0.78 9.59
CA GLY A 284 -17.09 -0.10 9.34
C GLY A 284 -17.58 -0.79 10.62
N ASN A 285 -17.33 -2.10 10.71
CA ASN A 285 -17.81 -2.97 11.77
C ASN A 285 -17.15 -2.68 13.14
N GLY A 286 -16.08 -1.88 13.17
CA GLY A 286 -15.38 -1.48 14.39
C GLY A 286 -14.47 -2.55 14.99
N PHE A 287 -14.23 -3.66 14.28
CA PHE A 287 -13.35 -4.73 14.78
C PHE A 287 -11.92 -4.24 14.93
N LEU A 288 -11.34 -3.62 13.90
CA LEU A 288 -9.97 -3.11 13.97
C LEU A 288 -9.77 -2.11 15.11
N ALA A 289 -10.65 -1.10 15.20
CA ALA A 289 -10.65 -0.12 16.28
C ALA A 289 -10.64 -0.79 17.68
N ALA A 290 -11.57 -1.71 17.92
CA ALA A 290 -11.67 -2.40 19.20
C ALA A 290 -10.47 -3.30 19.48
N GLN A 291 -9.99 -4.02 18.46
CA GLN A 291 -8.85 -4.92 18.60
C GLN A 291 -7.60 -4.17 19.02
N VAL A 292 -7.34 -3.06 18.34
CA VAL A 292 -6.17 -2.22 18.58
C VAL A 292 -6.29 -1.51 19.93
N ALA A 293 -7.46 -0.99 20.28
CA ALA A 293 -7.68 -0.37 21.59
C ALA A 293 -7.45 -1.34 22.75
N GLU A 294 -7.96 -2.58 22.67
CA GLU A 294 -7.65 -3.62 23.66
C GLU A 294 -6.15 -3.88 23.75
N ARG A 295 -5.50 -4.02 22.59
CA ARG A 295 -4.07 -4.33 22.49
C ARG A 295 -3.18 -3.23 23.05
N LEU A 296 -3.57 -1.97 22.88
CA LEU A 296 -2.82 -0.76 23.27
C LEU A 296 -3.33 -0.12 24.57
N GLN A 297 -4.38 -0.67 25.16
CA GLN A 297 -4.96 -0.25 26.43
C GLN A 297 -5.50 1.19 26.44
N CYS A 298 -6.09 1.62 25.34
CA CYS A 298 -6.65 2.97 25.15
C CYS A 298 -8.13 2.89 24.74
N ASP A 299 -8.81 4.02 24.65
CA ASP A 299 -10.15 4.07 24.07
C ASP A 299 -10.08 4.04 22.53
N SER A 300 -11.22 3.75 21.89
CA SER A 300 -11.35 3.78 20.44
C SER A 300 -12.55 4.57 19.95
N VAL A 301 -12.40 5.15 18.77
CA VAL A 301 -13.49 5.80 18.03
C VAL A 301 -13.56 5.20 16.63
N VAL A 302 -14.76 4.87 16.17
CA VAL A 302 -15.04 4.52 14.78
C VAL A 302 -15.79 5.68 14.13
N ILE A 303 -15.24 6.20 13.04
CA ILE A 303 -15.88 7.23 12.22
C ILE A 303 -16.19 6.62 10.86
N ASP A 304 -17.47 6.42 10.58
CA ASP A 304 -17.91 5.82 9.33
C ASP A 304 -19.26 6.39 8.92
N PRO A 305 -19.48 6.78 7.65
CA PRO A 305 -20.80 7.24 7.20
C PRO A 305 -21.87 6.14 7.22
N PHE A 306 -21.47 4.87 7.34
CA PHE A 306 -22.37 3.73 7.36
C PHE A 306 -22.35 3.00 8.71
N PHE A 307 -23.49 2.45 9.09
CA PHE A 307 -23.61 1.53 10.21
C PHE A 307 -23.85 0.12 9.69
N PRO A 308 -22.86 -0.79 9.75
CA PRO A 308 -23.02 -2.14 9.19
C PRO A 308 -23.90 -3.01 10.07
N ALA A 309 -24.64 -3.93 9.45
CA ALA A 309 -25.52 -4.87 10.16
C ALA A 309 -24.75 -5.77 11.14
N HIS A 310 -23.49 -6.13 10.82
CA HIS A 310 -22.63 -6.97 11.65
C HIS A 310 -21.53 -6.15 12.34
N SER A 311 -21.88 -5.28 13.28
CA SER A 311 -20.89 -4.46 14.02
C SER A 311 -20.58 -5.01 15.40
N ILE A 312 -19.40 -4.66 15.95
CA ILE A 312 -19.00 -5.06 17.30
C ILE A 312 -19.90 -4.49 18.40
N ASP A 313 -20.50 -3.34 18.11
CA ASP A 313 -21.29 -2.49 19.00
C ASP A 313 -22.81 -2.64 18.79
N CYS A 314 -23.26 -3.57 17.94
CA CYS A 314 -24.67 -3.94 17.88
C CYS A 314 -25.15 -4.49 19.22
N CYS A 315 -26.10 -3.81 19.85
CA CYS A 315 -26.77 -4.26 21.07
C CYS A 315 -28.27 -3.94 21.03
N PRO A 316 -29.17 -4.93 21.16
CA PRO A 316 -28.87 -6.37 21.17
C PRO A 316 -28.31 -6.84 19.82
N ARG A 317 -27.49 -7.89 19.84
CA ARG A 317 -27.04 -8.54 18.59
C ARG A 317 -28.22 -9.29 17.96
N LEU A 318 -28.37 -9.18 16.65
CA LEU A 318 -29.38 -9.93 15.89
C LEU A 318 -28.95 -11.38 15.63
N TRP A 319 -27.68 -11.70 15.83
CA TRP A 319 -27.09 -13.02 15.66
C TRP A 319 -26.60 -13.56 17.01
N PRO A 320 -26.82 -14.86 17.30
CA PRO A 320 -26.27 -15.49 18.49
C PRO A 320 -24.77 -15.77 18.29
N ASP A 321 -23.97 -15.57 19.34
CA ASP A 321 -22.61 -16.11 19.36
C ASP A 321 -22.64 -17.64 19.51
N THR A 322 -21.58 -18.31 19.06
CA THR A 322 -21.36 -19.75 19.22
C THR A 322 -21.45 -20.11 20.71
N ALA A 323 -22.46 -20.91 21.07
CA ALA A 323 -22.70 -21.30 22.46
C ALA A 323 -21.53 -22.10 23.07
N HIS A 324 -20.89 -22.96 22.27
CA HIS A 324 -19.76 -23.79 22.67
C HIS A 324 -18.47 -23.31 22.01
N ARG A 325 -17.77 -22.40 22.67
CA ARG A 325 -16.49 -21.88 22.16
C ARG A 325 -15.34 -22.83 22.46
N ALA A 326 -14.45 -22.98 21.50
CA ALA A 326 -13.17 -23.67 21.63
C ALA A 326 -12.16 -22.86 22.45
N ARG A 327 -12.25 -21.52 22.42
CA ARG A 327 -11.42 -20.62 23.24
C ARG A 327 -12.30 -19.79 24.20
N PRO A 328 -11.84 -19.55 25.44
CA PRO A 328 -12.59 -18.75 26.39
C PRO A 328 -12.79 -17.33 25.82
N ALA A 329 -14.05 -16.89 25.77
CA ALA A 329 -14.35 -15.52 25.42
C ALA A 329 -13.84 -14.58 26.52
N THR A 330 -13.13 -13.53 26.14
CA THR A 330 -12.72 -12.47 27.06
C THR A 330 -13.66 -11.29 26.93
N ARG A 331 -13.99 -10.62 28.04
CA ARG A 331 -14.79 -9.40 27.98
C ARG A 331 -13.93 -8.25 27.44
N ARG A 332 -14.44 -7.52 26.45
CA ARG A 332 -13.87 -6.23 26.02
C ARG A 332 -13.85 -5.26 27.21
N GLN A 333 -12.70 -4.68 27.52
CA GLN A 333 -12.48 -3.77 28.63
C GLN A 333 -12.50 -2.30 28.21
N ARG A 334 -12.19 -2.01 26.94
CA ARG A 334 -12.05 -0.66 26.39
C ARG A 334 -13.33 -0.16 25.74
N THR A 335 -13.51 1.15 25.81
CA THR A 335 -14.68 1.81 25.23
C THR A 335 -14.49 1.95 23.72
N LEU A 336 -15.57 1.73 22.98
CA LEU A 336 -15.66 2.05 21.57
C LEU A 336 -16.78 3.06 21.38
N HIS A 337 -16.40 4.25 20.93
CA HIS A 337 -17.31 5.29 20.50
C HIS A 337 -17.55 5.15 19.00
N ARG A 338 -18.78 5.44 18.55
CA ARG A 338 -19.10 5.47 17.13
C ARG A 338 -19.68 6.82 16.76
N THR A 339 -19.15 7.39 15.68
CA THR A 339 -19.68 8.59 15.04
C THR A 339 -20.10 8.22 13.63
N VAL A 340 -21.42 8.28 13.36
CA VAL A 340 -21.98 8.04 12.04
C VAL A 340 -22.14 9.38 11.32
N ALA A 341 -21.18 9.72 10.46
CA ALA A 341 -21.16 10.97 9.72
C ALA A 341 -20.30 10.87 8.45
N LEU A 342 -20.56 11.72 7.47
CA LEU A 342 -19.61 11.96 6.37
C LEU A 342 -18.37 12.63 6.95
N PHE A 343 -17.17 12.29 6.45
CA PHE A 343 -15.91 12.79 7.01
C PHE A 343 -15.82 14.32 7.04
N ARG A 344 -16.35 14.99 6.01
CA ARG A 344 -16.44 16.45 5.93
C ARG A 344 -17.34 17.11 6.98
N ASP A 345 -18.27 16.35 7.55
CA ASP A 345 -19.25 16.85 8.53
C ASP A 345 -18.80 16.55 9.98
N VAL A 346 -17.65 15.89 10.17
CA VAL A 346 -17.11 15.56 11.48
C VAL A 346 -16.42 16.78 12.09
N ARG A 347 -16.84 17.14 13.31
CA ARG A 347 -16.07 18.01 14.22
C ARG A 347 -15.14 17.12 15.05
N TRP A 348 -13.85 17.10 14.71
CA TRP A 348 -12.90 16.12 15.28
C TRP A 348 -12.71 16.29 16.79
N SER A 349 -12.74 17.52 17.29
CA SER A 349 -12.68 17.84 18.72
C SER A 349 -13.84 17.26 19.54
N ASP A 350 -15.00 17.08 18.91
CA ASP A 350 -16.20 16.55 19.58
C ASP A 350 -16.25 15.03 19.48
N ALA A 351 -15.79 14.48 18.34
CA ALA A 351 -15.86 13.06 18.05
C ALA A 351 -14.74 12.25 18.74
N VAL A 352 -13.58 12.87 18.99
CA VAL A 352 -12.40 12.20 19.53
C VAL A 352 -12.16 12.67 20.99
N PRO A 353 -12.27 11.80 22.00
CA PRO A 353 -12.18 12.18 23.42
C PRO A 353 -10.75 12.46 23.91
N ALA A 354 -9.77 12.50 23.01
CA ALA A 354 -8.36 12.74 23.31
C ALA A 354 -7.82 13.87 22.43
N THR A 355 -6.75 14.52 22.90
CA THR A 355 -6.07 15.53 22.11
C THR A 355 -5.36 14.90 20.90
N PRO A 356 -5.16 15.64 19.80
CA PRO A 356 -4.43 15.11 18.64
C PRO A 356 -3.04 14.58 18.99
N ALA A 357 -2.37 15.20 19.96
CA ALA A 357 -1.06 14.78 20.47
C ALA A 357 -1.04 13.42 21.16
N ARG A 358 -2.19 12.90 21.60
CA ARG A 358 -2.37 11.57 22.23
C ARG A 358 -3.27 10.63 21.46
N THR A 359 -3.46 10.94 20.17
CA THR A 359 -4.33 10.20 19.27
C THR A 359 -3.52 9.50 18.19
N ALA A 360 -3.87 8.26 17.90
CA ALA A 360 -3.46 7.57 16.68
C ALA A 360 -4.67 7.41 15.75
N LEU A 361 -4.47 7.56 14.45
CA LEU A 361 -5.52 7.35 13.46
C LEU A 361 -5.13 6.22 12.50
N ILE A 362 -6.09 5.35 12.26
CA ILE A 362 -6.02 4.25 11.31
C ILE A 362 -7.04 4.52 10.21
N ALA A 363 -6.66 4.23 8.97
CA ALA A 363 -7.58 4.18 7.85
C ALA A 363 -7.33 2.90 7.05
N LYS A 364 -8.07 1.83 7.37
CA LYS A 364 -8.07 0.57 6.61
C LYS A 364 -9.15 0.63 5.55
N HIS A 365 -8.80 0.27 4.31
CA HIS A 365 -9.75 0.21 3.19
C HIS A 365 -10.50 1.50 2.86
N LEU A 366 -10.00 2.65 3.30
CA LEU A 366 -10.51 3.93 2.82
C LEU A 366 -10.00 4.18 1.41
N CYS A 367 -10.86 4.66 0.49
CA CYS A 367 -10.43 4.98 -0.86
C CYS A 367 -9.34 6.08 -0.85
N GLY A 368 -8.52 6.13 -1.90
CA GLY A 368 -7.47 7.16 -2.02
C GLY A 368 -8.00 8.58 -1.78
N SER A 369 -9.11 8.94 -2.44
CA SER A 369 -9.78 10.23 -2.22
C SER A 369 -10.30 10.43 -0.79
N GLY A 370 -10.75 9.36 -0.12
CA GLY A 370 -11.22 9.44 1.26
C GLY A 370 -10.08 9.69 2.24
N VAL A 371 -8.91 9.08 2.02
CA VAL A 371 -7.70 9.38 2.81
C VAL A 371 -7.32 10.84 2.65
N ASP A 372 -7.30 11.35 1.42
CA ASP A 372 -6.97 12.76 1.14
C ASP A 372 -8.01 13.73 1.72
N GLU A 373 -9.30 13.39 1.66
CA GLU A 373 -10.39 14.16 2.29
C GLU A 373 -10.22 14.24 3.81
N VAL A 374 -9.96 13.11 4.47
CA VAL A 374 -9.77 13.05 5.93
C VAL A 374 -8.56 13.88 6.36
N LEU A 375 -7.43 13.75 5.66
CA LEU A 375 -6.22 14.53 5.98
C LEU A 375 -6.46 16.04 5.84
N ARG A 376 -7.16 16.50 4.79
CA ARG A 376 -7.50 17.92 4.63
C ARG A 376 -8.39 18.45 5.75
N HIS A 377 -9.39 17.68 6.18
CA HIS A 377 -10.28 18.11 7.26
C HIS A 377 -9.57 18.12 8.61
N LEU A 378 -8.69 17.16 8.87
CA LEU A 378 -7.84 17.15 10.06
C LEU A 378 -6.90 18.36 10.08
N GLU A 379 -6.27 18.70 8.95
CA GLU A 379 -5.44 19.90 8.83
C GLU A 379 -6.25 21.17 9.08
N ALA A 380 -7.40 21.33 8.40
CA ALA A 380 -8.26 22.51 8.52
C ALA A 380 -8.83 22.73 9.94
N GLN A 381 -8.92 21.66 10.74
CA GLN A 381 -9.35 21.71 12.14
C GLN A 381 -8.19 21.60 13.13
N GLU A 382 -6.94 21.75 12.69
CA GLU A 382 -5.73 21.64 13.52
C GLU A 382 -5.67 20.35 14.36
N SER A 383 -6.30 19.29 13.85
CA SER A 383 -6.58 18.04 14.54
C SER A 383 -5.77 16.87 14.02
N LEU A 384 -4.71 17.13 13.23
CA LEU A 384 -3.80 16.09 12.76
C LEU A 384 -3.26 15.28 13.97
N PRO A 385 -3.39 13.95 13.96
CA PRO A 385 -3.05 13.11 15.12
C PRO A 385 -1.53 12.97 15.32
N ARG A 386 -1.11 12.30 16.39
CA ARG A 386 0.31 12.03 16.66
C ARG A 386 0.85 10.95 15.74
N ILE A 387 0.04 9.93 15.48
CA ILE A 387 0.38 8.74 14.68
C ILE A 387 -0.69 8.52 13.61
N LEU A 388 -0.26 8.15 12.41
CA LEU A 388 -1.10 7.78 11.27
C LEU A 388 -0.68 6.39 10.76
N VAL A 389 -1.65 5.50 10.56
CA VAL A 389 -1.47 4.23 9.85
C VAL A 389 -2.51 4.15 8.74
N LEU A 390 -2.09 4.46 7.52
CA LEU A 390 -2.96 4.65 6.36
C LEU A 390 -2.73 3.50 5.37
N ALA A 391 -3.77 2.72 5.09
CA ALA A 391 -3.75 1.65 4.09
C ALA A 391 -4.82 1.93 3.01
N PRO A 392 -4.55 2.88 2.08
CA PRO A 392 -5.52 3.28 1.06
C PRO A 392 -5.94 2.11 0.18
N CYS A 393 -7.21 2.08 -0.21
CA CYS A 393 -7.74 1.12 -1.17
C CYS A 393 -8.02 1.75 -2.53
N CYS A 394 -8.80 1.05 -3.37
CA CYS A 394 -9.20 1.49 -4.71
C CYS A 394 -8.02 1.91 -5.61
N PHE A 395 -6.83 1.36 -5.38
CA PHE A 395 -5.62 1.67 -6.16
C PHE A 395 -5.26 3.17 -6.16
N SER A 396 -5.50 3.87 -5.04
CA SER A 396 -5.26 5.30 -4.93
C SER A 396 -6.06 6.17 -5.92
N LYS A 397 -7.17 5.66 -6.47
CA LYS A 397 -8.07 6.47 -7.31
C LYS A 397 -8.54 7.72 -6.55
N CYS A 398 -8.27 8.87 -7.15
CA CYS A 398 -8.65 10.19 -6.68
C CYS A 398 -8.74 11.13 -7.89
N SER A 399 -9.23 12.33 -7.67
CA SER A 399 -9.23 13.41 -8.66
C SER A 399 -8.15 14.43 -8.28
N LEU A 400 -7.60 15.15 -9.27
CA LEU A 400 -6.50 16.08 -9.01
C LEU A 400 -6.87 17.19 -8.02
N ASP A 401 -8.14 17.64 -8.04
CA ASP A 401 -8.70 18.66 -7.15
C ASP A 401 -8.93 18.19 -5.71
N THR A 402 -9.00 16.88 -5.48
CA THR A 402 -9.18 16.30 -4.14
C THR A 402 -7.91 15.66 -3.59
N TYR A 403 -6.93 15.42 -4.46
CA TYR A 403 -5.64 14.87 -4.09
C TYR A 403 -4.85 15.86 -3.23
N ILE A 404 -4.12 15.34 -2.24
CA ILE A 404 -3.51 16.15 -1.18
C ILE A 404 -2.29 16.96 -1.64
N ASP A 405 -1.61 16.53 -2.70
CA ASP A 405 -0.39 17.16 -3.21
C ASP A 405 -0.37 17.30 -4.74
N PRO A 406 -1.31 18.06 -5.34
CA PRO A 406 -1.44 18.17 -6.78
C PRO A 406 -0.19 18.76 -7.43
N ASP A 407 0.51 19.67 -6.74
CA ASP A 407 1.73 20.31 -7.22
C ASP A 407 2.85 19.29 -7.46
N PHE A 408 3.05 18.36 -6.52
CA PHE A 408 4.08 17.32 -6.66
C PHE A 408 3.87 16.47 -7.93
N VAL A 409 2.67 15.91 -8.12
CA VAL A 409 2.42 15.01 -9.26
C VAL A 409 2.37 15.79 -10.57
N SER A 410 1.83 17.01 -10.55
CA SER A 410 1.79 17.87 -11.75
C SER A 410 3.19 18.27 -12.20
N ALA A 411 4.08 18.62 -11.26
CA ALA A 411 5.46 18.98 -11.56
C ALA A 411 6.33 17.78 -11.99
N LEU A 412 6.11 16.59 -11.39
CA LEU A 412 6.84 15.36 -11.72
C LEU A 412 6.44 14.77 -13.09
N LEU A 413 5.15 14.79 -13.41
CA LEU A 413 4.62 14.12 -14.61
C LEU A 413 4.17 15.11 -15.71
N GLY A 414 4.31 16.41 -15.49
CA GLY A 414 3.85 17.44 -16.43
C GLY A 414 2.34 17.41 -16.66
N LEU A 415 1.55 17.12 -15.62
CA LEU A 415 0.09 17.06 -15.74
C LEU A 415 -0.48 18.47 -15.82
N GLY A 416 -1.05 18.82 -16.97
CA GLY A 416 -1.70 20.13 -17.19
C GLY A 416 -3.20 20.17 -16.92
N SER A 417 -3.83 19.06 -16.52
CA SER A 417 -5.29 19.02 -16.31
C SER A 417 -5.74 17.88 -15.38
N ALA A 418 -6.93 18.03 -14.78
CA ALA A 418 -7.57 16.97 -14.00
C ALA A 418 -7.87 15.71 -14.84
N ALA A 419 -8.15 15.87 -16.14
CA ALA A 419 -8.35 14.76 -17.06
C ALA A 419 -7.08 13.92 -17.23
N ALA A 420 -5.91 14.58 -17.32
CA ALA A 420 -4.62 13.91 -17.39
C ALA A 420 -4.34 13.06 -16.14
N PHE A 421 -4.63 13.58 -14.95
CA PHE A 421 -4.51 12.82 -13.70
C PHE A 421 -5.50 11.63 -13.63
N CYS A 422 -6.72 11.80 -14.13
CA CYS A 422 -7.68 10.69 -14.26
C CYS A 422 -7.17 9.59 -15.21
N HIS A 423 -6.50 9.95 -16.30
CA HIS A 423 -5.88 8.98 -17.21
C HIS A 423 -4.73 8.21 -16.55
N LEU A 424 -3.88 8.92 -15.80
CA LEU A 424 -2.80 8.34 -15.01
C LEU A 424 -3.34 7.31 -14.00
N THR A 425 -4.30 7.70 -13.15
CA THR A 425 -4.81 6.84 -12.09
C THR A 425 -5.54 5.60 -12.62
N ARG A 426 -6.07 5.60 -13.85
CA ARG A 426 -6.63 4.40 -14.51
C ARG A 426 -5.60 3.31 -14.78
N LEU A 427 -4.31 3.64 -14.91
CA LEU A 427 -3.25 2.64 -15.11
C LEU A 427 -3.08 1.73 -13.88
N THR A 428 -3.49 2.21 -12.69
CA THR A 428 -3.44 1.41 -11.46
C THR A 428 -4.44 0.24 -11.46
N ASP A 429 -5.41 0.22 -12.38
CA ASP A 429 -6.37 -0.89 -12.55
C ASP A 429 -5.71 -2.20 -12.99
N TRP A 430 -4.43 -2.18 -13.41
CA TRP A 430 -3.67 -3.39 -13.71
C TRP A 430 -3.07 -4.07 -12.49
N ASN A 431 -3.15 -3.46 -11.30
CA ASN A 431 -2.88 -4.18 -10.06
C ASN A 431 -3.92 -5.30 -9.89
N ALA A 432 -3.53 -6.53 -10.20
CA ALA A 432 -4.41 -7.69 -10.09
C ALA A 432 -4.20 -8.40 -8.75
N SER A 433 -5.29 -8.81 -8.09
CA SER A 433 -5.20 -9.72 -6.94
C SER A 433 -4.66 -11.08 -7.35
N VAL A 434 -4.14 -11.87 -6.39
CA VAL A 434 -3.80 -13.28 -6.66
C VAL A 434 -5.00 -14.04 -7.21
N HIS A 435 -6.21 -13.81 -6.70
CA HIS A 435 -7.43 -14.43 -7.24
C HIS A 435 -7.72 -14.05 -8.69
N GLN A 436 -7.56 -12.78 -9.05
CA GLN A 436 -7.70 -12.36 -10.45
C GLN A 436 -6.64 -12.99 -11.35
N ARG A 437 -5.41 -13.19 -10.84
CA ARG A 437 -4.36 -13.92 -11.55
C ARG A 437 -4.70 -15.41 -11.71
N LEU A 438 -5.12 -16.08 -10.64
CA LEU A 438 -5.49 -17.50 -10.64
C LEU A 438 -6.73 -17.78 -11.50
N GLN A 439 -7.79 -16.96 -11.40
CA GLN A 439 -8.96 -17.06 -12.26
C GLN A 439 -8.60 -16.79 -13.72
N GLY A 440 -7.68 -15.86 -14.00
CA GLY A 440 -7.17 -15.63 -15.35
C GLY A 440 -6.51 -16.88 -15.95
N VAL A 441 -5.77 -17.64 -15.16
CA VAL A 441 -5.17 -18.92 -15.56
C VAL A 441 -6.25 -19.99 -15.73
N ALA A 442 -7.15 -20.17 -14.74
CA ALA A 442 -8.21 -21.18 -14.77
C ALA A 442 -9.21 -20.99 -15.91
N LEU A 443 -9.72 -19.77 -16.12
CA LEU A 443 -10.66 -19.43 -17.20
C LEU A 443 -10.03 -19.52 -18.59
N SER A 444 -8.71 -19.33 -18.69
CA SER A 444 -8.02 -19.41 -19.97
C SER A 444 -7.83 -20.85 -20.46
N GLY A 445 -7.96 -21.86 -19.58
CA GLY A 445 -7.69 -23.28 -19.89
C GLY A 445 -6.29 -23.51 -20.50
N ARG A 446 -5.41 -22.52 -20.37
CA ARG A 446 -4.15 -22.39 -21.09
C ARG A 446 -3.04 -22.48 -20.06
N GLY A 447 -2.13 -23.43 -20.25
CA GLY A 447 -0.93 -23.52 -19.41
C GLY A 447 -0.11 -22.21 -19.45
N PRO A 448 0.81 -22.00 -18.50
CA PRO A 448 1.60 -20.77 -18.39
C PRO A 448 2.38 -20.39 -19.66
N SER A 449 2.55 -21.32 -20.61
CA SER A 449 3.23 -21.11 -21.90
C SER A 449 2.31 -20.65 -23.05
N ALA A 450 1.02 -20.39 -22.83
CA ALA A 450 0.14 -19.99 -23.93
C ALA A 450 0.42 -18.55 -24.40
N SER A 451 0.60 -18.37 -25.71
CA SER A 451 0.80 -17.06 -26.33
C SER A 451 -0.31 -16.07 -25.94
N VAL A 452 0.08 -14.87 -25.48
CA VAL A 452 -0.86 -13.77 -25.17
C VAL A 452 -1.68 -13.42 -26.41
N SER A 453 -3.00 -13.40 -26.27
CA SER A 453 -3.91 -13.04 -27.36
C SER A 453 -3.65 -11.60 -27.85
N LYS A 454 -3.60 -11.39 -29.18
CA LYS A 454 -3.54 -10.04 -29.81
C LYS A 454 -4.69 -9.11 -29.39
N LYS A 455 -5.77 -9.66 -28.82
CA LYS A 455 -6.90 -8.89 -28.27
C LYS A 455 -6.69 -8.42 -26.83
N SER A 456 -5.61 -8.85 -26.17
CA SER A 456 -5.26 -8.44 -24.80
C SER A 456 -4.50 -7.12 -24.81
N VAL A 457 -4.63 -6.33 -23.73
CA VAL A 457 -3.76 -5.17 -23.48
C VAL A 457 -2.33 -5.64 -23.23
N ARG A 458 -2.14 -6.78 -22.55
CA ARG A 458 -0.82 -7.39 -22.29
C ARG A 458 -0.03 -7.75 -23.57
N TYR A 459 -0.70 -7.81 -24.72
CA TYR A 459 0.00 -7.99 -25.99
C TYR A 459 0.77 -6.73 -26.41
N PHE A 460 0.25 -5.54 -26.09
CA PHE A 460 0.83 -4.25 -26.46
C PHE A 460 1.70 -3.65 -25.35
N VAL A 461 1.38 -3.96 -24.10
CA VAL A 461 2.10 -3.47 -22.92
C VAL A 461 2.63 -4.71 -22.20
N SER A 462 3.94 -4.98 -22.33
CA SER A 462 4.57 -6.15 -21.68
C SER A 462 4.86 -5.95 -20.19
N CYS A 463 4.77 -4.72 -19.69
CA CYS A 463 5.08 -4.33 -18.32
C CYS A 463 3.92 -3.64 -17.54
N PRO A 464 2.67 -4.14 -17.61
CA PRO A 464 1.55 -3.43 -17.00
C PRO A 464 1.61 -3.42 -15.47
N GLU A 465 2.15 -4.46 -14.83
CA GLU A 465 2.31 -4.52 -13.37
C GLU A 465 3.35 -3.50 -12.87
N GLY A 466 4.46 -3.34 -13.58
CA GLY A 466 5.49 -2.34 -13.30
C GLY A 466 4.95 -0.92 -13.45
N ILE A 467 4.14 -0.66 -14.48
CA ILE A 467 3.46 0.63 -14.67
C ILE A 467 2.48 0.89 -13.53
N ALA A 468 1.58 -0.05 -13.21
CA ALA A 468 0.58 0.13 -12.16
C ALA A 468 1.22 0.39 -10.79
N ALA A 469 2.23 -0.39 -10.43
CA ALA A 469 2.98 -0.21 -9.19
C ALA A 469 3.70 1.15 -9.14
N SER A 470 4.26 1.59 -10.27
CA SER A 470 4.97 2.87 -10.37
C SER A 470 4.04 4.07 -10.27
N VAL A 471 2.85 4.00 -10.88
CA VAL A 471 1.82 5.04 -10.72
C VAL A 471 1.37 5.12 -9.26
N GLU A 472 1.12 3.98 -8.62
CA GLU A 472 0.76 3.95 -7.20
C GLU A 472 1.87 4.49 -6.30
N ALA A 473 3.14 4.22 -6.63
CA ALA A 473 4.29 4.77 -5.92
C ALA A 473 4.35 6.30 -6.06
N VAL A 474 4.15 6.86 -7.25
CA VAL A 474 4.12 8.31 -7.48
C VAL A 474 3.00 8.99 -6.68
N VAL A 475 1.79 8.44 -6.71
CA VAL A 475 0.66 9.01 -5.96
C VAL A 475 0.85 8.84 -4.44
N SER A 476 1.43 7.73 -3.99
CA SER A 476 1.79 7.56 -2.58
C SER A 476 2.88 8.54 -2.16
N GLN A 477 3.83 8.83 -3.04
CA GLN A 477 4.94 9.71 -2.76
C GLN A 477 4.52 11.16 -2.55
N GLY A 478 3.54 11.68 -3.29
CA GLY A 478 3.02 13.02 -3.00
C GLY A 478 2.32 13.09 -1.63
N ARG A 479 1.62 12.03 -1.21
CA ARG A 479 1.11 11.95 0.18
C ARG A 479 2.23 11.95 1.21
N VAL A 480 3.31 11.22 0.95
CA VAL A 480 4.51 11.22 1.81
C VAL A 480 5.11 12.62 1.91
N GLN A 481 5.28 13.34 0.78
CA GLN A 481 5.82 14.70 0.76
C GLN A 481 4.93 15.67 1.54
N TRP A 482 3.61 15.58 1.36
CA TRP A 482 2.65 16.37 2.14
C TRP A 482 2.77 16.08 3.64
N LEU A 483 2.79 14.80 4.05
CA LEU A 483 2.95 14.43 5.46
C LEU A 483 4.28 14.93 6.05
N GLN A 484 5.38 14.84 5.30
CA GLN A 484 6.69 15.34 5.74
C GLN A 484 6.68 16.86 5.94
N ARG A 485 6.00 17.62 5.06
CA ARG A 485 5.79 19.07 5.25
C ARG A 485 5.01 19.40 6.52
N HIS A 486 4.19 18.47 7.01
CA HIS A 486 3.45 18.55 8.26
C HIS A 486 4.20 17.97 9.47
N GLY A 487 5.51 17.76 9.35
CA GLY A 487 6.39 17.34 10.44
C GLY A 487 6.37 15.84 10.74
N TYR A 488 5.75 15.02 9.88
CA TYR A 488 5.75 13.57 10.07
C TYR A 488 7.03 12.92 9.56
N ILE A 489 7.54 11.99 10.34
CA ILE A 489 8.46 10.95 9.88
C ILE A 489 7.59 9.84 9.28
N VAL A 490 7.80 9.54 7.99
CA VAL A 490 6.94 8.64 7.21
C VAL A 490 7.72 7.44 6.69
N ARG A 491 7.11 6.27 6.71
CA ARG A 491 7.62 5.03 6.11
C ARG A 491 6.53 4.36 5.27
N LEU A 492 6.89 3.94 4.05
CA LEU A 492 6.08 3.03 3.24
C LEU A 492 6.45 1.58 3.54
N VAL A 493 5.46 0.74 3.82
CA VAL A 493 5.66 -0.68 4.16
C VAL A 493 4.67 -1.59 3.44
N GLU A 494 5.12 -2.80 3.13
CA GLU A 494 4.27 -3.91 2.73
C GLU A 494 3.90 -4.68 4.00
N TYR A 495 2.62 -4.64 4.38
CA TYR A 495 2.14 -5.12 5.68
C TYR A 495 1.55 -6.53 5.62
N VAL A 496 1.12 -6.98 4.44
CA VAL A 496 0.66 -8.35 4.16
C VAL A 496 1.12 -8.78 2.76
N PRO A 497 1.19 -10.06 2.42
CA PRO A 497 1.51 -10.48 1.05
C PRO A 497 0.35 -10.15 0.08
N ASP A 498 0.70 -10.09 -1.20
CA ASP A 498 -0.23 -9.83 -2.31
C ASP A 498 -1.34 -10.90 -2.46
N CYS A 499 -1.14 -12.10 -1.90
CA CYS A 499 -2.14 -13.15 -1.83
C CYS A 499 -3.29 -12.84 -0.87
N VAL A 500 -3.06 -12.02 0.16
CA VAL A 500 -4.13 -11.49 1.02
C VAL A 500 -4.86 -10.37 0.30
N THR A 501 -4.11 -9.39 -0.21
CA THR A 501 -4.66 -8.28 -0.99
C THR A 501 -3.57 -7.66 -1.86
N PRO A 502 -3.84 -7.27 -3.11
CA PRO A 502 -2.88 -6.48 -3.89
C PRO A 502 -2.73 -5.05 -3.34
N LYS A 503 -3.62 -4.62 -2.44
CA LYS A 503 -3.61 -3.31 -1.77
C LYS A 503 -2.89 -3.45 -0.41
N ASN A 504 -1.69 -4.00 -0.45
CA ASN A 504 -0.90 -4.39 0.71
C ASN A 504 0.16 -3.36 1.13
N ARG A 505 0.06 -2.14 0.62
CA ARG A 505 0.96 -1.04 0.95
C ARG A 505 0.32 -0.16 2.02
N CYS A 506 1.11 0.25 3.01
CA CYS A 506 0.69 1.10 4.11
C CYS A 506 1.70 2.24 4.32
N MET A 507 1.18 3.45 4.55
CA MET A 507 1.95 4.59 5.06
C MET A 507 1.83 4.59 6.58
N VAL A 508 2.96 4.45 7.25
CA VAL A 508 3.08 4.61 8.69
C VAL A 508 3.80 5.93 8.95
N ALA A 509 3.16 6.83 9.68
CA ALA A 509 3.70 8.14 9.95
C ALA A 509 3.52 8.53 11.42
N TYR A 510 4.51 9.22 11.99
CA TYR A 510 4.42 9.79 13.34
C TYR A 510 5.17 11.11 13.42
N ARG A 511 4.75 11.99 14.33
CA ARG A 511 5.50 13.21 14.67
C ARG A 511 6.33 12.94 15.92
N THR A 512 7.47 13.62 16.06
CA THR A 512 8.31 13.63 17.28
C THR A 512 8.03 14.83 18.16
#